data_AF-A0A6J3Q779-F1
#
_entry.id   AF-A0A6J3Q779-F1
#
_cell.length_a   1.000
_cell.length_b   1.000
_cell.length_c   1.000
_cell.angle_alpha   90.00
_cell.angle_beta   90.00
_cell.angle_gamma   90.00
#
_symmetry.space_group_name_H-M   'P 1'
#
loop_
_entity.id
_entity.type
_entity.pdbx_description
1 polymer ?
#
loop_
_entity_poly.entity_id
_entity_poly.type
_entity_poly.pdbx_seq_one_letter_code
_entity_poly.pdbx_strand_id
1 'polypeptide(L)'
;MEAAEASMASWSFCSRSRDVETLCVRAPPPMPAARREEAREMPATIGSKMALFCRLESCVLRRNFPICLSSWKNPPHVLKSSQSEAGLKTTNKAQPYAPLQTFTDEEMMIKSAVKKFAREQIAPLVSKMDENSKMEKSVIRGLFQQGLMGVEIDTKYGGTGASFFSSILVIEELAKVDASVALVCDIQNTIINRLIGKYGTEEQKAIYLPKLATEQMGSFCLSEAGAGSDSFALKTKADKKGNYYVINGSKMWISNAKDAGLFVVMANVDLTLGYKGITCFLVDRDTEGLHIGKPENKMGIRASSTCPLTFENVKVPEANILGQIGHGYKYAIGGLNESRIGIAAQMLGLAQGCFDHTIPYIKEREQFGKRIFDFQAGLRQ
;
A
#
# COMPACT_ATOMS: atom_id res chain seq x y z
N MET A 1 53.27 33.87 -13.04
CA MET A 1 52.32 34.75 -13.75
C MET A 1 50.96 34.09 -13.60
N GLU A 2 50.35 34.31 -12.44
CA GLU A 2 49.11 35.10 -12.20
C GLU A 2 47.93 34.11 -12.05
N ALA A 3 47.48 33.84 -10.82
CA ALA A 3 46.36 34.50 -10.12
C ALA A 3 45.00 34.10 -10.75
N ALA A 4 43.94 33.67 -10.06
CA ALA A 4 43.59 33.65 -8.64
C ALA A 4 42.44 32.64 -8.34
N GLU A 5 42.28 32.30 -7.06
CA GLU A 5 41.04 32.18 -6.23
C GLU A 5 39.67 31.85 -6.89
N ALA A 6 38.72 31.14 -6.29
CA ALA A 6 38.57 30.44 -5.00
C ALA A 6 37.22 29.68 -4.98
N SER A 7 37.14 28.67 -4.10
CA SER A 7 35.95 28.28 -3.30
C SER A 7 34.78 27.55 -4.03
N MET A 8 34.21 26.44 -3.56
CA MET A 8 34.02 25.98 -2.17
C MET A 8 33.85 24.43 -2.10
N ALA A 9 34.73 23.80 -1.31
CA ALA A 9 34.63 22.60 -0.44
C ALA A 9 33.29 21.80 -0.43
N SER A 10 33.28 20.47 -0.68
CA SER A 10 33.60 19.32 0.21
C SER A 10 32.67 19.25 1.46
N TRP A 11 32.18 18.09 1.90
CA TRP A 11 32.89 17.18 2.81
C TRP A 11 32.55 15.70 2.54
N SER A 12 33.55 14.85 2.77
CA SER A 12 33.49 13.38 2.81
C SER A 12 34.00 12.89 4.18
N PHE A 13 33.82 11.58 4.42
CA PHE A 13 34.36 10.73 5.51
C PHE A 13 33.57 10.76 6.85
N CYS A 14 33.42 9.67 7.62
CA CYS A 14 34.12 8.38 7.68
C CYS A 14 33.27 7.34 8.44
N SER A 15 33.39 6.07 8.09
CA SER A 15 32.96 4.92 8.87
C SER A 15 33.97 4.57 9.96
N ARG A 16 33.51 4.25 11.18
CA ARG A 16 34.23 3.38 12.12
C ARG A 16 33.27 2.79 13.16
N SER A 17 33.45 1.49 13.36
CA SER A 17 32.88 0.60 14.36
C SER A 17 33.32 0.91 15.79
N ARG A 18 32.43 0.72 16.77
CA ARG A 18 32.64 -0.13 17.95
C ARG A 18 31.39 -0.23 18.85
N ASP A 19 31.13 -1.47 19.24
CA ASP A 19 30.70 -2.01 20.54
C ASP A 19 29.41 -1.58 21.24
N VAL A 20 28.78 -2.63 21.75
CA VAL A 20 27.47 -2.79 22.37
C VAL A 20 27.52 -2.36 23.83
N GLU A 21 26.60 -1.48 24.25
CA GLU A 21 26.14 -1.41 25.62
C GLU A 21 24.62 -1.14 25.67
N THR A 22 23.94 -2.08 26.30
CA THR A 22 22.49 -2.17 26.49
C THR A 22 22.06 -1.24 27.62
N LEU A 23 21.21 -0.25 27.33
CA LEU A 23 20.52 0.55 28.36
C LEU A 23 19.01 0.36 28.22
N CYS A 24 18.51 -0.66 28.91
CA CYS A 24 17.10 -0.83 29.22
C CYS A 24 16.64 0.30 30.14
N VAL A 25 15.78 1.20 29.66
CA VAL A 25 15.04 2.11 30.54
C VAL A 25 13.79 1.39 31.03
N ARG A 26 13.86 0.82 32.24
CA ARG A 26 12.69 0.40 33.02
C ARG A 26 11.99 1.63 33.60
N ALA A 27 10.67 1.72 33.45
CA ALA A 27 9.85 2.70 34.14
C ALA A 27 9.85 2.45 35.66
N PRO A 28 9.90 3.48 36.52
CA PRO A 28 9.86 3.32 37.97
C PRO A 28 8.43 3.02 38.47
N PRO A 29 8.27 2.31 39.61
CA PRO A 29 6.95 1.99 40.17
C PRO A 29 6.33 3.21 40.88
N PRO A 30 5.00 3.23 41.09
CA PRO A 30 4.34 4.37 41.72
C PRO A 30 4.57 4.38 43.23
N MET A 31 4.88 5.56 43.79
CA MET A 31 4.90 5.78 45.24
C MET A 31 3.57 6.35 45.77
N PRO A 32 3.23 6.09 47.05
CA PRO A 32 1.87 6.22 47.56
C PRO A 32 1.55 7.62 48.12
N ALA A 33 0.26 7.93 48.16
CA ALA A 33 -0.31 9.20 48.61
C ALA A 33 -0.25 9.39 50.14
N ALA A 34 0.16 10.58 50.59
CA ALA A 34 -0.51 11.41 51.61
C ALA A 34 0.38 12.59 52.08
N ARG A 35 -0.12 13.83 51.98
CA ARG A 35 -0.58 14.68 53.11
C ARG A 35 -0.77 16.13 52.65
N ARG A 36 -1.85 16.73 53.16
CA ARG A 36 -2.20 18.16 53.07
C ARG A 36 -1.24 18.98 53.92
N GLU A 37 -0.81 20.14 53.43
CA GLU A 37 -0.56 21.32 54.28
C GLU A 37 -0.60 22.63 53.47
N GLU A 38 -1.50 23.49 53.96
CA GLU A 38 -1.54 24.97 54.01
C GLU A 38 -1.12 25.90 52.86
N ALA A 39 -2.06 26.79 52.59
CA ALA A 39 -1.94 28.00 51.78
C ALA A 39 -1.08 29.08 52.47
N ARG A 40 -0.30 29.81 51.68
CA ARG A 40 0.20 31.15 52.01
C ARG A 40 0.13 32.06 50.79
N GLU A 41 -0.64 33.14 50.94
CA GLU A 41 -0.69 34.31 50.06
C GLU A 41 0.49 35.27 50.29
N MET A 42 0.70 36.14 49.28
CA MET A 42 1.17 37.55 49.28
C MET A 42 2.30 37.81 48.24
N PRO A 43 2.47 39.04 47.72
CA PRO A 43 1.50 40.07 47.35
C PRO A 43 1.77 40.69 45.95
N ALA A 44 0.79 41.45 45.46
CA ALA A 44 0.92 42.34 44.30
C ALA A 44 1.43 43.74 44.71
N THR A 45 2.38 44.31 43.97
CA THR A 45 2.39 45.71 43.47
C THR A 45 3.74 46.07 42.85
N ILE A 46 3.71 46.66 41.64
CA ILE A 46 4.28 47.99 41.28
C ILE A 46 3.78 48.27 39.86
N GLY A 47 3.13 49.43 39.70
CA GLY A 47 2.56 49.87 38.43
C GLY A 47 3.24 51.12 37.85
N SER A 48 2.68 51.48 36.70
CA SER A 48 2.55 52.83 36.14
C SER A 48 3.62 53.33 35.17
N LYS A 49 3.16 53.47 33.90
CA LYS A 49 3.31 54.59 32.94
C LYS A 49 2.78 54.04 31.60
N MET A 50 1.89 54.64 30.82
CA MET A 50 1.30 55.96 30.78
C MET A 50 0.12 55.86 29.78
N ALA A 51 -1.04 56.40 30.09
CA ALA A 51 -2.17 56.53 29.17
C ALA A 51 -2.43 58.01 28.93
N LEU A 52 -2.49 58.45 27.66
CA LEU A 52 -3.36 59.53 27.16
C LEU A 52 -3.09 59.78 25.65
N PHE A 53 -4.06 59.52 24.76
CA PHE A 53 -4.86 60.56 24.08
C PHE A 53 -5.77 60.00 22.96
N CYS A 54 -7.03 60.43 23.03
CA CYS A 54 -8.15 60.51 22.09
C CYS A 54 -8.07 60.01 20.63
N ARG A 55 -9.13 59.25 20.28
CA ARG A 55 -10.17 59.52 19.25
C ARG A 55 -9.74 60.30 17.98
N LEU A 56 -9.89 59.69 16.81
CA LEU A 56 -10.98 59.91 15.83
C LEU A 56 -10.72 59.20 14.49
N GLU A 57 -11.83 58.91 13.81
CA GLU A 57 -11.99 58.65 12.38
C GLU A 57 -11.76 57.25 11.78
N SER A 58 -12.92 56.60 11.60
CA SER A 58 -13.30 55.68 10.53
C SER A 58 -12.77 56.07 9.14
N CYS A 59 -12.04 55.16 8.50
CA CYS A 59 -11.85 55.16 7.06
C CYS A 59 -12.11 53.76 6.49
N VAL A 60 -13.19 53.67 5.72
CA VAL A 60 -13.64 52.49 4.97
C VAL A 60 -12.73 52.33 3.76
N LEU A 61 -11.84 51.33 3.77
CA LEU A 61 -11.06 50.93 2.61
C LEU A 61 -11.90 50.04 1.68
N ARG A 62 -12.45 50.67 0.63
CA ARG A 62 -13.04 50.01 -0.54
C ARG A 62 -11.98 49.14 -1.23
N ARG A 63 -12.26 47.85 -1.40
CA ARG A 63 -11.57 46.98 -2.37
C ARG A 63 -12.43 46.86 -3.62
N ASN A 64 -11.93 47.44 -4.72
CA ASN A 64 -12.45 47.26 -6.07
C ASN A 64 -12.24 45.80 -6.51
N PHE A 65 -13.35 45.07 -6.74
CA PHE A 65 -13.35 43.83 -7.52
C PHE A 65 -13.83 44.17 -8.94
N PRO A 66 -13.04 43.94 -10.00
CA PRO A 66 -13.55 44.00 -11.36
C PRO A 66 -14.37 42.74 -11.65
N ILE A 67 -15.67 42.95 -11.85
CA ILE A 67 -16.64 41.95 -12.32
C ILE A 67 -16.39 41.73 -13.81
N CYS A 68 -15.84 40.58 -14.19
CA CYS A 68 -15.86 40.11 -15.58
C CYS A 68 -17.03 39.13 -15.75
N LEU A 69 -18.19 39.66 -16.14
CA LEU A 69 -19.37 38.88 -16.54
C LEU A 69 -19.18 38.42 -17.99
N SER A 70 -18.64 37.20 -18.19
CA SER A 70 -18.75 36.52 -19.49
C SER A 70 -19.89 35.51 -19.45
N SER A 71 -20.91 35.78 -20.27
CA SER A 71 -22.11 34.98 -20.49
C SER A 71 -21.79 33.58 -21.05
N TRP A 72 -21.91 32.53 -20.22
CA TRP A 72 -21.94 31.14 -20.69
C TRP A 72 -23.39 30.74 -20.93
N LYS A 73 -23.90 30.99 -22.13
CA LYS A 73 -25.10 30.35 -22.66
C LYS A 73 -24.65 29.32 -23.68
N ASN A 74 -24.60 28.05 -23.29
CA ASN A 74 -24.81 26.86 -24.12
C ASN A 74 -24.74 25.60 -23.22
N PRO A 75 -25.79 24.77 -23.15
CA PRO A 75 -25.74 23.50 -22.42
C PRO A 75 -24.85 22.49 -23.17
N PRO A 76 -24.19 21.54 -22.48
CA PRO A 76 -23.35 20.56 -23.16
C PRO A 76 -24.22 19.61 -23.99
N HIS A 77 -23.93 19.52 -25.29
CA HIS A 77 -24.45 18.50 -26.19
C HIS A 77 -24.01 17.11 -25.70
N VAL A 78 -24.99 16.28 -25.35
CA VAL A 78 -24.79 14.84 -25.13
C VAL A 78 -24.46 14.20 -26.48
N LEU A 79 -23.19 13.85 -26.68
CA LEU A 79 -22.77 12.98 -27.78
C LEU A 79 -23.39 11.59 -27.56
N LYS A 80 -24.40 11.23 -28.35
CA LYS A 80 -24.90 9.87 -28.44
C LYS A 80 -23.81 8.99 -29.07
N SER A 81 -23.07 8.27 -28.23
CA SER A 81 -22.23 7.16 -28.66
C SER A 81 -23.13 6.02 -29.13
N SER A 82 -23.11 5.76 -30.44
CA SER A 82 -23.76 4.61 -31.05
C SER A 82 -22.83 3.40 -31.01
N GLN A 83 -22.75 2.72 -29.86
CA GLN A 83 -22.32 1.33 -29.79
C GLN A 83 -23.21 0.60 -28.79
N SER A 84 -23.78 -0.52 -29.25
CA SER A 84 -24.71 -1.36 -28.51
C SER A 84 -24.01 -1.95 -27.28
N GLU A 85 -24.38 -1.48 -26.09
CA GLU A 85 -24.10 -2.20 -24.85
C GLU A 85 -24.68 -3.60 -24.97
N ALA A 86 -23.80 -4.60 -25.00
CA ALA A 86 -24.18 -5.99 -24.85
C ALA A 86 -24.88 -6.12 -23.49
N GLY A 87 -26.19 -6.34 -23.54
CA GLY A 87 -27.04 -6.38 -22.36
C GLY A 87 -26.54 -7.38 -21.33
N LEU A 88 -26.16 -6.86 -20.17
CA LEU A 88 -25.98 -7.63 -18.95
C LEU A 88 -27.33 -8.26 -18.62
N LYS A 89 -27.48 -9.56 -18.87
CA LYS A 89 -28.66 -10.32 -18.43
C LYS A 89 -28.59 -10.53 -16.92
N THR A 90 -28.87 -9.49 -16.15
CA THR A 90 -29.09 -9.58 -14.70
C THR A 90 -30.51 -10.05 -14.45
N THR A 91 -30.69 -11.36 -14.27
CA THR A 91 -31.91 -11.95 -13.70
C THR A 91 -31.92 -11.83 -12.18
N ASN A 92 -31.75 -10.61 -11.66
CA ASN A 92 -32.00 -10.34 -10.25
C ASN A 92 -32.66 -8.97 -10.12
N LYS A 93 -33.91 -8.95 -9.66
CA LYS A 93 -34.64 -7.74 -9.28
C LYS A 93 -34.01 -7.17 -7.99
N ALA A 94 -32.79 -6.64 -8.08
CA ALA A 94 -32.18 -5.91 -6.98
C ALA A 94 -32.65 -4.45 -7.05
N GLN A 95 -33.10 -3.93 -5.90
CA GLN A 95 -33.56 -2.55 -5.76
C GLN A 95 -32.46 -1.57 -6.20
N PRO A 96 -32.76 -0.59 -7.08
CA PRO A 96 -31.74 0.32 -7.65
C PRO A 96 -31.08 1.28 -6.64
N TYR A 97 -31.38 1.18 -5.35
CA TYR A 97 -30.93 2.09 -4.29
C TYR A 97 -30.55 1.38 -2.97
N ALA A 98 -29.97 0.18 -3.03
CA ALA A 98 -29.46 -0.47 -1.81
C ALA A 98 -28.23 0.29 -1.25
N PRO A 99 -28.04 0.36 0.09
CA PRO A 99 -26.82 0.89 0.68
C PRO A 99 -25.58 0.10 0.23
N LEU A 100 -24.42 0.75 0.09
CA LEU A 100 -23.17 0.12 -0.38
C LEU A 100 -22.70 -1.07 0.48
N GLN A 101 -23.12 -1.11 1.74
CA GLN A 101 -22.87 -2.22 2.67
C GLN A 101 -23.83 -3.42 2.49
N THR A 102 -24.70 -3.39 1.48
CA THR A 102 -25.57 -4.51 1.12
C THR A 102 -24.79 -5.48 0.25
N PHE A 103 -24.38 -6.60 0.83
CA PHE A 103 -23.55 -7.60 0.16
C PHE A 103 -24.40 -8.77 -0.36
N THR A 104 -23.88 -9.47 -1.36
CA THR A 104 -24.41 -10.77 -1.78
C THR A 104 -24.15 -11.83 -0.70
N ASP A 105 -24.88 -12.96 -0.76
CA ASP A 105 -24.69 -14.07 0.17
C ASP A 105 -23.25 -14.62 0.13
N GLU A 106 -22.66 -14.70 -1.07
CA GLU A 106 -21.26 -15.11 -1.26
C GLU A 106 -20.28 -14.14 -0.58
N GLU A 107 -20.45 -12.83 -0.80
CA GLU A 107 -19.62 -11.79 -0.17
C GLU A 107 -19.73 -11.81 1.36
N MET A 108 -20.94 -12.03 1.91
CA MET A 108 -21.15 -12.16 3.36
C MET A 108 -20.46 -13.42 3.92
N MET A 109 -20.55 -14.55 3.21
CA MET A 109 -19.90 -15.80 3.61
C MET A 109 -18.38 -15.66 3.62
N ILE A 110 -17.79 -15.12 2.54
CA ILE A 110 -16.34 -14.87 2.44
C ILE A 110 -15.88 -13.94 3.57
N LYS A 111 -16.57 -12.81 3.76
CA LYS A 111 -16.26 -11.86 4.83
C LYS A 111 -16.24 -12.53 6.22
N SER A 112 -17.25 -13.37 6.49
CA SER A 112 -17.37 -14.08 7.76
C SER A 112 -16.27 -15.12 7.96
N ALA A 113 -15.91 -15.87 6.91
CA ALA A 113 -14.84 -16.85 6.93
C ALA A 113 -13.47 -16.20 7.17
N VAL A 114 -13.17 -15.11 6.44
CA VAL A 114 -11.91 -14.36 6.60
C VAL A 114 -11.80 -13.76 8.00
N LYS A 115 -12.88 -13.18 8.53
CA LYS A 115 -12.90 -12.64 9.90
C LYS A 115 -12.54 -13.70 10.94
N LYS A 116 -13.09 -14.91 10.81
CA LYS A 116 -12.78 -16.04 11.70
C LYS A 116 -11.31 -16.46 11.54
N PHE A 117 -10.86 -16.68 10.31
CA PHE A 117 -9.47 -17.05 10.01
C PHE A 117 -8.47 -16.02 10.56
N ALA A 118 -8.72 -14.73 10.33
CA ALA A 118 -7.84 -13.66 10.80
C ALA A 118 -7.74 -13.63 12.33
N ARG A 119 -8.86 -13.80 13.04
CA ARG A 119 -8.87 -13.84 14.51
C ARG A 119 -8.18 -15.07 15.08
N GLU A 120 -8.43 -16.25 14.50
CA GLU A 120 -7.95 -17.52 15.07
C GLU A 120 -6.52 -17.86 14.66
N GLN A 121 -6.11 -17.52 13.43
CA GLN A 121 -4.85 -17.96 12.84
C GLN A 121 -3.83 -16.84 12.65
N ILE A 122 -4.26 -15.59 12.47
CA ILE A 122 -3.35 -14.45 12.24
C ILE A 122 -3.10 -13.67 13.51
N ALA A 123 -4.16 -13.27 14.24
CA ALA A 123 -4.07 -12.41 15.41
C ALA A 123 -3.02 -12.87 16.46
N PRO A 124 -2.89 -14.17 16.79
CA PRO A 124 -1.89 -14.64 17.74
C PRO A 124 -0.43 -14.44 17.30
N LEU A 125 -0.19 -14.20 16.01
CA LEU A 125 1.15 -14.14 15.41
C LEU A 125 1.60 -12.71 15.08
N VAL A 126 0.71 -11.72 15.11
CA VAL A 126 0.96 -10.35 14.63
C VAL A 126 2.20 -9.73 15.28
N SER A 127 2.25 -9.68 16.62
CA SER A 127 3.38 -9.07 17.34
C SER A 127 4.71 -9.78 17.03
N LYS A 128 4.70 -11.12 16.95
CA LYS A 128 5.88 -11.91 16.63
C LYS A 128 6.37 -11.65 15.20
N MET A 129 5.46 -11.58 14.25
CA MET A 129 5.79 -11.33 12.84
C MET A 129 6.33 -9.93 12.62
N ASP A 130 5.77 -8.93 13.33
CA ASP A 130 6.23 -7.55 13.30
C ASP A 130 7.64 -7.40 13.90
N GLU A 131 7.86 -7.91 15.12
CA GLU A 131 9.14 -7.84 15.82
C GLU A 131 10.26 -8.44 14.96
N ASN A 132 10.03 -9.65 14.44
CA ASN A 132 11.01 -10.40 13.65
C ASN A 132 11.10 -9.99 12.18
N SER A 133 10.27 -9.05 11.71
CA SER A 133 10.15 -8.68 10.28
C SER A 133 10.01 -9.90 9.36
N LYS A 134 9.15 -10.84 9.74
CA LYS A 134 9.07 -12.15 9.09
C LYS A 134 7.66 -12.71 9.14
N MET A 135 7.06 -12.88 7.95
CA MET A 135 5.80 -13.61 7.80
C MET A 135 5.96 -15.07 8.24
N GLU A 136 5.02 -15.55 9.04
CA GLU A 136 4.97 -16.97 9.42
C GLU A 136 4.49 -17.82 8.25
N LYS A 137 5.17 -18.94 8.00
CA LYS A 137 4.82 -19.85 6.89
C LYS A 137 3.40 -20.43 7.04
N SER A 138 2.94 -20.60 8.28
CA SER A 138 1.58 -21.05 8.56
C SER A 138 0.52 -20.06 8.06
N VAL A 139 0.78 -18.76 8.12
CA VAL A 139 -0.12 -17.72 7.63
C VAL A 139 -0.22 -17.79 6.11
N ILE A 140 0.91 -17.83 5.41
CA ILE A 140 0.93 -17.95 3.93
C ILE A 140 0.18 -19.22 3.49
N ARG A 141 0.50 -20.37 4.08
CA ARG A 141 -0.20 -21.63 3.79
C ARG A 141 -1.69 -21.54 4.09
N GLY A 142 -2.07 -20.90 5.19
CA GLY A 142 -3.47 -20.67 5.56
C GLY A 142 -4.21 -19.83 4.52
N LEU A 143 -3.60 -18.76 4.01
CA LEU A 143 -4.19 -17.93 2.96
C LEU A 143 -4.50 -18.75 1.69
N PHE A 144 -3.56 -19.59 1.25
CA PHE A 144 -3.78 -20.49 0.11
C PHE A 144 -4.86 -21.55 0.40
N GLN A 145 -4.80 -22.22 1.56
CA GLN A 145 -5.77 -23.25 1.94
C GLN A 145 -7.21 -22.72 2.06
N GLN A 146 -7.37 -21.43 2.41
CA GLN A 146 -8.67 -20.77 2.49
C GLN A 146 -9.13 -20.18 1.14
N GLY A 147 -8.35 -20.34 0.05
CA GLY A 147 -8.67 -19.78 -1.27
C GLY A 147 -8.50 -18.27 -1.38
N LEU A 148 -7.81 -17.63 -0.42
CA LEU A 148 -7.68 -16.16 -0.34
C LEU A 148 -6.61 -15.60 -1.27
N MET A 149 -5.76 -16.45 -1.86
CA MET A 149 -4.70 -16.05 -2.80
C MET A 149 -5.13 -16.15 -4.27
N GLY A 150 -6.35 -16.58 -4.56
CA GLY A 150 -6.90 -16.78 -5.90
C GLY A 150 -8.39 -16.46 -5.98
N VAL A 151 -8.82 -15.36 -5.33
CA VAL A 151 -10.24 -15.03 -5.14
C VAL A 151 -10.98 -14.86 -6.47
N GLU A 152 -10.40 -14.07 -7.39
CA GLU A 152 -10.99 -13.80 -8.72
C GLU A 152 -10.52 -14.79 -9.79
N ILE A 153 -9.56 -15.68 -9.48
CA ILE A 153 -9.09 -16.66 -10.45
C ILE A 153 -10.26 -17.61 -10.77
N ASP A 154 -10.47 -17.87 -12.05
CA ASP A 154 -11.50 -18.81 -12.51
C ASP A 154 -11.33 -20.19 -11.87
N THR A 155 -12.44 -20.80 -11.47
CA THR A 155 -12.49 -22.16 -10.91
C THR A 155 -11.76 -23.21 -11.77
N LYS A 156 -11.73 -23.06 -13.11
CA LYS A 156 -10.98 -23.97 -14.00
C LYS A 156 -9.46 -23.92 -13.77
N TYR A 157 -8.96 -22.85 -13.18
CA TYR A 157 -7.57 -22.67 -12.78
C TYR A 157 -7.39 -22.80 -11.26
N GLY A 158 -8.36 -23.36 -10.54
CA GLY A 158 -8.24 -23.62 -9.10
C GLY A 158 -8.47 -22.41 -8.19
N GLY A 159 -8.98 -21.29 -8.72
CA GLY A 159 -9.42 -20.16 -7.91
C GLY A 159 -10.87 -20.29 -7.43
N THR A 160 -11.34 -19.27 -6.71
CA THR A 160 -12.69 -19.24 -6.14
C THR A 160 -13.74 -18.76 -7.15
N GLY A 161 -13.34 -17.99 -8.17
CA GLY A 161 -14.25 -17.39 -9.15
C GLY A 161 -15.14 -16.28 -8.59
N ALA A 162 -14.80 -15.74 -7.41
CA ALA A 162 -15.58 -14.73 -6.72
C ALA A 162 -15.36 -13.32 -7.31
N SER A 163 -16.19 -12.37 -6.89
CA SER A 163 -16.16 -10.99 -7.40
C SER A 163 -14.88 -10.22 -7.01
N PHE A 164 -14.54 -9.18 -7.78
CA PHE A 164 -13.52 -8.20 -7.37
C PHE A 164 -13.83 -7.62 -5.99
N PHE A 165 -15.10 -7.32 -5.72
CA PHE A 165 -15.53 -6.78 -4.44
C PHE A 165 -15.32 -7.79 -3.29
N SER A 166 -15.45 -9.09 -3.55
CA SER A 166 -15.07 -10.13 -2.59
C SER A 166 -13.58 -10.06 -2.23
N SER A 167 -12.70 -9.79 -3.20
CA SER A 167 -11.27 -9.58 -2.92
C SER A 167 -11.04 -8.36 -2.03
N ILE A 168 -11.78 -7.27 -2.26
CA ILE A 168 -11.73 -6.05 -1.43
C ILE A 168 -12.18 -6.35 0.00
N LEU A 169 -13.26 -7.11 0.20
CA LEU A 169 -13.72 -7.52 1.53
C LEU A 169 -12.71 -8.41 2.25
N VAL A 170 -12.06 -9.34 1.53
CA VAL A 170 -10.97 -10.18 2.07
C VAL A 170 -9.83 -9.30 2.58
N ILE A 171 -9.36 -8.35 1.78
CA ILE A 171 -8.26 -7.44 2.14
C ILE A 171 -8.64 -6.59 3.35
N GLU A 172 -9.85 -6.03 3.38
CA GLU A 172 -10.35 -5.23 4.51
C GLU A 172 -10.40 -6.05 5.81
N GLU A 173 -10.95 -7.27 5.79
CA GLU A 173 -11.07 -8.12 6.97
C GLU A 173 -9.70 -8.63 7.47
N LEU A 174 -8.76 -8.94 6.58
CA LEU A 174 -7.39 -9.26 6.97
C LEU A 174 -6.70 -8.07 7.63
N ALA A 175 -6.88 -6.87 7.06
CA ALA A 175 -6.22 -5.65 7.54
C ALA A 175 -6.72 -5.17 8.90
N LYS A 176 -7.94 -5.55 9.32
CA LYS A 176 -8.42 -5.36 10.70
C LYS A 176 -7.56 -6.04 11.74
N VAL A 177 -6.78 -7.05 11.34
CA VAL A 177 -5.90 -7.82 12.23
C VAL A 177 -4.43 -7.54 11.93
N ASP A 178 -4.00 -7.66 10.66
CA ASP A 178 -2.62 -7.40 10.26
C ASP A 178 -2.54 -6.84 8.83
N ALA A 179 -2.13 -5.57 8.72
CA ALA A 179 -1.97 -4.89 7.45
C ALA A 179 -0.86 -5.52 6.57
N SER A 180 0.16 -6.17 7.16
CA SER A 180 1.21 -6.85 6.39
C SER A 180 0.66 -8.07 5.66
N VAL A 181 -0.23 -8.83 6.31
CA VAL A 181 -0.89 -10.00 5.71
C VAL A 181 -1.86 -9.57 4.62
N ALA A 182 -2.63 -8.50 4.88
CA ALA A 182 -3.51 -7.91 3.89
C ALA A 182 -2.77 -7.46 2.61
N LEU A 183 -1.57 -6.87 2.75
CA LEU A 183 -0.75 -6.48 1.60
C LEU A 183 -0.31 -7.68 0.74
N VAL A 184 0.04 -8.80 1.37
CA VAL A 184 0.40 -10.04 0.65
C VAL A 184 -0.79 -10.50 -0.21
N CYS A 185 -1.98 -10.52 0.40
CA CYS A 185 -3.21 -10.91 -0.27
C CYS A 185 -3.61 -9.92 -1.39
N ASP A 186 -3.45 -8.61 -1.16
CA ASP A 186 -3.76 -7.57 -2.14
C ASP A 186 -2.88 -7.72 -3.39
N ILE A 187 -1.55 -7.71 -3.23
CA ILE A 187 -0.61 -7.79 -4.36
C ILE A 187 -0.91 -9.04 -5.21
N GLN A 188 -1.13 -10.18 -4.56
CA GLN A 188 -1.42 -11.43 -5.26
C GLN A 188 -2.69 -11.29 -6.12
N ASN A 189 -3.81 -10.85 -5.54
CA ASN A 189 -5.09 -10.84 -6.24
C ASN A 189 -5.23 -9.66 -7.21
N THR A 190 -4.98 -8.44 -6.76
CA THR A 190 -5.33 -7.22 -7.50
C THR A 190 -4.29 -6.82 -8.54
N ILE A 191 -3.05 -7.33 -8.42
CA ILE A 191 -1.97 -7.09 -9.37
C ILE A 191 -1.62 -8.37 -10.12
N ILE A 192 -1.05 -9.37 -9.45
CA ILE A 192 -0.41 -10.51 -10.12
C ILE A 192 -1.43 -11.35 -10.88
N ASN A 193 -2.42 -11.88 -10.17
CA ASN A 193 -3.46 -12.76 -10.74
C ASN A 193 -4.21 -12.03 -11.84
N ARG A 194 -4.53 -10.76 -11.62
CA ARG A 194 -5.33 -9.94 -12.53
C ARG A 194 -4.57 -9.57 -13.80
N LEU A 195 -3.28 -9.25 -13.71
CA LEU A 195 -2.43 -9.00 -14.88
C LEU A 195 -2.34 -10.25 -15.76
N ILE A 196 -2.10 -11.42 -15.17
CA ILE A 196 -2.02 -12.69 -15.92
C ILE A 196 -3.39 -13.09 -16.48
N GLY A 197 -4.45 -12.94 -15.69
CA GLY A 197 -5.82 -13.23 -16.14
C GLY A 197 -6.27 -12.35 -17.31
N LYS A 198 -5.90 -11.07 -17.32
CA LYS A 198 -6.29 -10.12 -18.37
C LYS A 198 -5.42 -10.19 -19.62
N TYR A 199 -4.11 -10.31 -19.47
CA TYR A 199 -3.15 -10.13 -20.56
C TYR A 199 -2.37 -11.38 -20.93
N GLY A 200 -2.52 -12.46 -20.16
CA GLY A 200 -1.89 -13.73 -20.45
C GLY A 200 -2.53 -14.44 -21.64
N THR A 201 -1.73 -15.23 -22.36
CA THR A 201 -2.29 -16.23 -23.28
C THR A 201 -2.95 -17.37 -22.49
N GLU A 202 -3.74 -18.22 -23.13
CA GLU A 202 -4.34 -19.36 -22.41
C GLU A 202 -3.27 -20.34 -21.90
N GLU A 203 -2.15 -20.49 -22.60
CA GLU A 203 -1.00 -21.29 -22.14
C GLU A 203 -0.37 -20.68 -20.87
N GLN A 204 -0.15 -19.36 -20.87
CA GLN A 204 0.38 -18.67 -19.68
C GLN A 204 -0.59 -18.79 -18.50
N LYS A 205 -1.89 -18.61 -18.73
CA LYS A 205 -2.91 -18.79 -17.68
C LYS A 205 -2.90 -20.20 -17.11
N ALA A 206 -2.87 -21.22 -17.97
CA ALA A 206 -2.84 -22.62 -17.57
C ALA A 206 -1.56 -23.00 -16.78
N ILE A 207 -0.44 -22.35 -17.06
CA ILE A 207 0.84 -22.58 -16.35
C ILE A 207 0.86 -21.87 -14.99
N TYR A 208 0.49 -20.58 -14.95
CA TYR A 208 0.74 -19.72 -13.78
C TYR A 208 -0.46 -19.63 -12.83
N LEU A 209 -1.70 -19.51 -13.32
CA LEU A 209 -2.85 -19.27 -12.44
C LEU A 209 -3.11 -20.40 -11.44
N PRO A 210 -3.00 -21.70 -11.80
CA PRO A 210 -3.14 -22.77 -10.83
C PRO A 210 -2.16 -22.66 -9.66
N LYS A 211 -0.88 -22.41 -9.97
CA LYS A 211 0.15 -22.26 -8.94
C LYS A 211 -0.10 -21.02 -8.08
N LEU A 212 -0.50 -19.91 -8.70
CA LEU A 212 -0.82 -18.66 -8.00
C LEU A 212 -2.07 -18.75 -7.12
N ALA A 213 -2.97 -19.69 -7.41
CA ALA A 213 -4.13 -19.98 -6.59
C ALA A 213 -3.81 -20.90 -5.40
N THR A 214 -2.79 -21.76 -5.49
CA THR A 214 -2.58 -22.86 -4.52
C THR A 214 -1.29 -22.80 -3.70
N GLU A 215 -0.17 -22.29 -4.24
CA GLU A 215 1.13 -22.49 -3.60
C GLU A 215 2.21 -21.45 -3.91
N GLN A 216 2.08 -20.70 -4.99
CA GLN A 216 3.11 -19.79 -5.49
C GLN A 216 2.70 -18.33 -5.27
N MET A 217 3.55 -17.56 -4.58
CA MET A 217 3.37 -16.11 -4.48
C MET A 217 4.03 -15.39 -5.64
N GLY A 218 3.45 -14.25 -6.01
CA GLY A 218 3.97 -13.33 -7.00
C GLY A 218 4.48 -12.01 -6.42
N SER A 219 5.44 -11.42 -7.13
CA SER A 219 5.97 -10.08 -6.86
C SER A 219 5.85 -9.20 -8.10
N PHE A 220 5.42 -7.96 -7.91
CA PHE A 220 5.31 -6.96 -8.97
C PHE A 220 6.54 -6.04 -8.98
N CYS A 221 7.27 -5.99 -10.09
CA CYS A 221 8.60 -5.41 -10.16
C CYS A 221 8.65 -4.22 -11.12
N LEU A 222 8.24 -3.06 -10.62
CA LEU A 222 8.21 -1.80 -11.37
C LEU A 222 9.32 -0.84 -10.96
N SER A 223 9.30 -0.44 -9.69
CA SER A 223 10.10 0.67 -9.16
C SER A 223 11.60 0.38 -9.15
N GLU A 224 12.38 1.44 -9.33
CA GLU A 224 13.84 1.43 -9.27
C GLU A 224 14.32 2.57 -8.36
N ALA A 225 15.58 2.52 -7.93
CA ALA A 225 16.17 3.60 -7.13
C ALA A 225 16.02 4.98 -7.79
N GLY A 226 16.12 5.04 -9.13
CA GLY A 226 15.94 6.26 -9.91
C GLY A 226 14.54 6.44 -10.52
N ALA A 227 13.61 5.51 -10.29
CA ALA A 227 12.27 5.51 -10.91
C ALA A 227 11.21 5.05 -9.89
N GLY A 228 10.84 5.96 -8.99
CA GLY A 228 9.75 5.79 -8.02
C GLY A 228 8.43 6.31 -8.58
N SER A 229 8.07 7.55 -8.23
CA SER A 229 6.87 8.23 -8.74
C SER A 229 6.91 8.42 -10.26
N ASP A 230 8.08 8.74 -10.82
CA ASP A 230 8.33 8.69 -12.26
C ASP A 230 8.67 7.25 -12.68
N SER A 231 7.69 6.35 -12.56
CA SER A 231 7.92 4.91 -12.72
C SER A 231 8.35 4.51 -14.14
N PHE A 232 8.09 5.35 -15.14
CA PHE A 232 8.40 5.05 -16.54
C PHE A 232 9.80 5.51 -16.97
N ALA A 233 10.54 6.20 -16.10
CA ALA A 233 11.97 6.45 -16.25
C ALA A 233 12.85 5.25 -15.90
N LEU A 234 12.27 4.05 -15.78
CA LEU A 234 12.97 2.81 -15.46
C LEU A 234 14.10 2.54 -16.46
N LYS A 235 15.23 2.05 -15.93
CA LYS A 235 16.47 1.77 -16.65
C LYS A 235 16.72 0.28 -16.86
N THR A 236 16.00 -0.60 -16.16
CA THR A 236 16.08 -2.04 -16.41
C THR A 236 15.73 -2.31 -17.87
N LYS A 237 16.66 -2.91 -18.60
CA LYS A 237 16.57 -3.15 -20.04
C LYS A 237 16.38 -4.63 -20.34
N ALA A 238 15.76 -4.94 -21.46
CA ALA A 238 15.58 -6.29 -21.98
C ALA A 238 16.06 -6.36 -23.44
N ASP A 239 17.27 -6.87 -23.66
CA ASP A 239 17.89 -6.94 -24.98
C ASP A 239 17.46 -8.24 -25.69
N LYS A 240 16.84 -8.17 -26.88
CA LYS A 240 16.45 -9.37 -27.65
C LYS A 240 17.68 -10.13 -28.14
N LYS A 241 17.71 -11.45 -27.92
CA LYS A 241 18.75 -12.39 -28.37
C LYS A 241 18.10 -13.66 -28.92
N GLY A 242 17.81 -13.68 -30.22
CA GLY A 242 17.11 -14.82 -30.82
C GLY A 242 15.68 -14.95 -30.28
N ASN A 243 15.39 -16.09 -29.64
CA ASN A 243 14.08 -16.44 -29.07
C ASN A 243 13.93 -16.12 -27.57
N TYR A 244 14.87 -15.37 -26.99
CA TYR A 244 14.81 -14.90 -25.61
C TYR A 244 15.26 -13.44 -25.48
N TYR A 245 15.01 -12.86 -24.32
CA TYR A 245 15.46 -11.55 -23.90
C TYR A 245 16.48 -11.69 -22.78
N VAL A 246 17.47 -10.81 -22.77
CA VAL A 246 18.46 -10.70 -21.69
C VAL A 246 18.12 -9.46 -20.87
N ILE A 247 17.65 -9.67 -19.65
CA ILE A 247 17.30 -8.59 -18.72
C ILE A 247 18.52 -8.20 -17.89
N ASN A 248 18.82 -6.90 -17.88
CA ASN A 248 19.86 -6.31 -17.04
C ASN A 248 19.33 -5.05 -16.34
N GLY A 249 19.59 -4.93 -15.04
CA GLY A 249 19.18 -3.77 -14.25
C GLY A 249 18.93 -4.12 -12.79
N SER A 250 18.14 -3.28 -12.14
CA SER A 250 17.80 -3.46 -10.73
C SER A 250 16.43 -2.92 -10.42
N LYS A 251 15.72 -3.56 -9.50
CA LYS A 251 14.44 -3.10 -8.96
C LYS A 251 14.57 -2.81 -7.47
N MET A 252 13.73 -1.91 -6.98
CA MET A 252 13.75 -1.45 -5.59
C MET A 252 12.35 -1.50 -5.01
N TRP A 253 12.24 -1.75 -3.70
CA TRP A 253 10.97 -1.81 -2.97
C TRP A 253 10.04 -2.97 -3.35
N ILE A 254 10.61 -4.13 -3.74
CA ILE A 254 9.78 -5.24 -4.24
C ILE A 254 9.20 -6.04 -3.08
N SER A 255 7.91 -5.84 -2.83
CA SER A 255 7.12 -6.59 -1.86
C SER A 255 6.99 -8.06 -2.25
N ASN A 256 6.91 -8.93 -1.23
CA ASN A 256 6.85 -10.40 -1.33
C ASN A 256 8.11 -11.08 -1.92
N ALA A 257 9.13 -10.32 -2.32
CA ALA A 257 10.26 -10.85 -3.08
C ALA A 257 11.00 -12.02 -2.39
N LYS A 258 11.06 -12.04 -1.06
CA LYS A 258 11.74 -13.11 -0.33
C LYS A 258 11.08 -14.47 -0.54
N ASP A 259 9.76 -14.49 -0.68
CA ASP A 259 8.94 -15.69 -0.70
C ASP A 259 8.22 -15.89 -2.06
N ALA A 260 8.33 -14.95 -2.99
CA ALA A 260 7.75 -15.04 -4.33
C ALA A 260 8.47 -16.08 -5.21
N GLY A 261 7.68 -16.92 -5.88
CA GLY A 261 8.16 -17.84 -6.92
C GLY A 261 8.09 -17.23 -8.32
N LEU A 262 7.23 -16.21 -8.52
CA LEU A 262 7.05 -15.52 -9.79
C LEU A 262 7.31 -14.02 -9.64
N PHE A 263 8.03 -13.42 -10.58
CA PHE A 263 8.27 -12.00 -10.66
C PHE A 263 7.67 -11.45 -11.96
N VAL A 264 6.71 -10.53 -11.83
CA VAL A 264 6.13 -9.78 -12.95
C VAL A 264 6.97 -8.52 -13.14
N VAL A 265 7.88 -8.53 -14.12
CA VAL A 265 8.95 -7.54 -14.29
C VAL A 265 8.67 -6.59 -15.43
N MET A 266 8.70 -5.28 -15.15
CA MET A 266 8.71 -4.26 -16.20
C MET A 266 10.14 -3.91 -16.58
N ALA A 267 10.51 -4.19 -17.83
CA ALA A 267 11.80 -3.87 -18.40
C ALA A 267 11.63 -3.21 -19.78
N ASN A 268 12.54 -2.33 -20.17
CA ASN A 268 12.47 -1.60 -21.41
C ASN A 268 13.21 -2.35 -22.54
N VAL A 269 12.50 -2.71 -23.62
CA VAL A 269 13.12 -3.37 -24.77
C VAL A 269 13.78 -2.39 -25.74
N ASP A 270 13.45 -1.11 -25.64
CA ASP A 270 14.01 -0.03 -26.45
C ASP A 270 13.90 1.31 -25.70
N LEU A 271 15.01 1.70 -25.05
CA LEU A 271 15.10 2.94 -24.28
C LEU A 271 14.87 4.19 -25.14
N THR A 272 15.08 4.12 -26.47
CA THR A 272 14.86 5.28 -27.36
C THR A 272 13.37 5.60 -27.54
N LEU A 273 12.49 4.62 -27.30
CA LEU A 273 11.03 4.80 -27.32
C LEU A 273 10.47 5.30 -25.98
N GLY A 274 11.33 5.54 -24.98
CA GLY A 274 10.93 5.92 -23.64
C GLY A 274 9.95 4.91 -23.04
N TYR A 275 8.85 5.39 -22.46
CA TYR A 275 7.85 4.53 -21.82
C TYR A 275 7.17 3.53 -22.76
N LYS A 276 7.15 3.82 -24.08
CA LYS A 276 6.56 2.93 -25.09
C LYS A 276 7.42 1.70 -25.39
N GLY A 277 8.66 1.64 -24.91
CA GLY A 277 9.49 0.44 -24.95
C GLY A 277 9.30 -0.49 -23.73
N ILE A 278 8.58 -0.05 -22.69
CA ILE A 278 8.38 -0.85 -21.48
C ILE A 278 7.51 -2.07 -21.81
N THR A 279 8.01 -3.25 -21.48
CA THR A 279 7.38 -4.55 -21.71
C THR A 279 7.30 -5.32 -20.40
N CYS A 280 6.26 -6.12 -20.25
CA CYS A 280 6.00 -6.93 -19.06
C CYS A 280 6.51 -8.36 -19.28
N PHE A 281 7.28 -8.88 -18.33
CA PHE A 281 7.90 -10.21 -18.39
C PHE A 281 7.52 -11.04 -17.16
N LEU A 282 7.28 -12.33 -17.36
CA LEU A 282 7.11 -13.33 -16.32
C LEU A 282 8.45 -14.01 -16.06
N VAL A 283 9.07 -13.76 -14.91
CA VAL A 283 10.39 -14.27 -14.55
C VAL A 283 10.26 -15.20 -13.34
N ASP A 284 10.64 -16.46 -13.50
CA ASP A 284 10.65 -17.42 -12.41
C ASP A 284 11.80 -17.13 -11.45
N ARG A 285 11.57 -17.38 -10.15
CA ARG A 285 12.52 -17.08 -9.06
C ARG A 285 13.92 -17.60 -9.30
N ASP A 286 14.04 -18.84 -9.77
CA ASP A 286 15.31 -19.55 -9.88
C ASP A 286 16.00 -19.33 -11.25
N THR A 287 15.54 -18.35 -12.03
CA THR A 287 16.18 -17.97 -13.29
C THR A 287 17.59 -17.45 -13.02
N GLU A 288 18.59 -18.03 -13.69
CA GLU A 288 19.99 -17.64 -13.55
C GLU A 288 20.19 -16.12 -13.76
N GLY A 289 20.97 -15.50 -12.87
CA GLY A 289 21.26 -14.06 -12.87
C GLY A 289 20.23 -13.21 -12.11
N LEU A 290 19.11 -13.77 -11.65
CA LEU A 290 18.19 -13.07 -10.75
C LEU A 290 18.68 -13.17 -9.31
N HIS A 291 19.02 -12.03 -8.72
CA HIS A 291 19.47 -11.94 -7.34
C HIS A 291 18.47 -11.16 -6.50
N ILE A 292 17.99 -11.79 -5.44
CA ILE A 292 17.09 -11.17 -4.45
C ILE A 292 17.95 -10.69 -3.28
N GLY A 293 17.95 -9.39 -3.02
CA GLY A 293 18.70 -8.78 -1.94
C GLY A 293 18.12 -9.07 -0.56
N LYS A 294 18.78 -8.53 0.47
CA LYS A 294 18.28 -8.63 1.85
C LYS A 294 16.98 -7.84 2.00
N PRO A 295 16.01 -8.32 2.81
CA PRO A 295 14.83 -7.53 3.12
C PRO A 295 15.18 -6.22 3.83
N GLU A 296 14.50 -5.15 3.46
CA GLU A 296 14.62 -3.81 4.06
C GLU A 296 14.10 -3.78 5.51
N ASN A 297 14.79 -3.05 6.38
CA ASN A 297 14.30 -2.76 7.73
C ASN A 297 13.33 -1.57 7.70
N LYS A 298 12.03 -1.87 7.82
CA LYS A 298 10.94 -0.90 7.64
C LYS A 298 10.35 -0.44 8.98
N MET A 299 9.76 0.75 8.97
CA MET A 299 8.98 1.31 10.09
C MET A 299 7.78 0.43 10.47
N GLY A 300 7.03 -0.04 9.46
CA GLY A 300 5.83 -0.86 9.59
C GLY A 300 5.70 -1.79 8.39
N ILE A 301 4.60 -2.55 8.32
CA ILE A 301 4.43 -3.61 7.30
C ILE A 301 5.64 -4.56 7.32
N ARG A 302 6.15 -4.83 8.52
CA ARG A 302 7.46 -5.45 8.74
C ARG A 302 7.46 -6.93 8.36
N ALA A 303 6.33 -7.62 8.50
CA ALA A 303 6.20 -9.03 8.15
C ALA A 303 6.23 -9.29 6.64
N SER A 304 5.72 -8.37 5.82
CA SER A 304 5.83 -8.47 4.35
C SER A 304 7.26 -8.14 3.94
N SER A 305 7.93 -9.09 3.27
CA SER A 305 9.30 -8.85 2.80
C SER A 305 9.30 -7.77 1.73
N THR A 306 10.27 -6.86 1.78
CA THR A 306 10.51 -5.86 0.74
C THR A 306 11.98 -5.91 0.40
N CYS A 307 12.35 -6.29 -0.83
CA CYS A 307 13.75 -6.50 -1.19
C CYS A 307 14.12 -5.72 -2.45
N PRO A 308 15.39 -5.30 -2.61
CA PRO A 308 15.92 -4.95 -3.91
C PRO A 308 16.13 -6.23 -4.75
N LEU A 309 16.06 -6.09 -6.07
CA LEU A 309 16.38 -7.14 -7.03
C LEU A 309 17.49 -6.66 -7.96
N THR A 310 18.40 -7.54 -8.32
CA THR A 310 19.39 -7.31 -9.39
C THR A 310 19.21 -8.36 -10.47
N PHE A 311 19.27 -7.92 -11.73
CA PHE A 311 19.20 -8.77 -12.91
C PHE A 311 20.55 -8.70 -13.62
N GLU A 312 21.30 -9.80 -13.61
CA GLU A 312 22.60 -9.94 -14.27
C GLU A 312 22.49 -10.94 -15.42
N ASN A 313 22.27 -10.43 -16.63
CA ASN A 313 22.08 -11.23 -17.83
C ASN A 313 20.98 -12.30 -17.73
N VAL A 314 19.88 -11.97 -17.06
CA VAL A 314 18.74 -12.89 -16.85
C VAL A 314 18.10 -13.24 -18.19
N LYS A 315 18.15 -14.51 -18.57
CA LYS A 315 17.58 -15.00 -19.84
C LYS A 315 16.11 -15.35 -19.66
N VAL A 316 15.24 -14.63 -20.36
CA VAL A 316 13.78 -14.81 -20.29
C VAL A 316 13.25 -15.19 -21.68
N PRO A 317 12.59 -16.35 -21.84
CA PRO A 317 12.02 -16.75 -23.13
C PRO A 317 11.07 -15.68 -23.69
N GLU A 318 11.00 -15.53 -25.02
CA GLU A 318 10.05 -14.61 -25.66
C GLU A 318 8.58 -14.96 -25.31
N ALA A 319 8.29 -16.25 -25.09
CA ALA A 319 6.99 -16.73 -24.63
C ALA A 319 6.60 -16.26 -23.21
N ASN A 320 7.54 -15.72 -22.43
CA ASN A 320 7.29 -15.19 -21.10
C ASN A 320 6.95 -13.69 -21.11
N ILE A 321 6.82 -13.06 -22.28
CA ILE A 321 6.25 -11.72 -22.40
C ILE A 321 4.76 -11.80 -22.07
N LEU A 322 4.32 -10.99 -21.10
CA LEU A 322 2.91 -10.86 -20.76
C LEU A 322 2.27 -9.78 -21.64
N GLY A 323 1.32 -10.19 -22.49
CA GLY A 323 0.66 -9.31 -23.45
C GLY A 323 1.58 -8.91 -24.61
N GLN A 324 1.52 -7.63 -25.00
CA GLN A 324 2.25 -7.10 -26.17
C GLN A 324 3.51 -6.34 -25.77
N ILE A 325 4.57 -6.48 -26.58
CA ILE A 325 5.79 -5.66 -26.49
C ILE A 325 5.43 -4.17 -26.50
N GLY A 326 6.04 -3.39 -25.61
CA GLY A 326 5.84 -1.94 -25.49
C GLY A 326 4.55 -1.51 -24.79
N HIS A 327 3.71 -2.46 -24.36
CA HIS A 327 2.48 -2.17 -23.61
C HIS A 327 2.60 -2.39 -22.10
N GLY A 328 3.79 -2.76 -21.59
CA GLY A 328 4.02 -3.00 -20.16
C GLY A 328 3.66 -1.80 -19.29
N TYR A 329 3.88 -0.57 -19.75
CA TYR A 329 3.47 0.64 -19.02
C TYR A 329 1.94 0.76 -18.87
N LYS A 330 1.17 0.35 -19.90
CA LYS A 330 -0.31 0.35 -19.88
C LYS A 330 -0.82 -0.70 -18.89
N TYR A 331 -0.20 -1.88 -18.90
CA TYR A 331 -0.56 -2.96 -17.99
C TYR A 331 -0.24 -2.59 -16.55
N ALA A 332 0.93 -2.02 -16.29
CA ALA A 332 1.34 -1.55 -14.97
C ALA A 332 0.37 -0.52 -14.40
N ILE A 333 0.05 0.55 -15.14
CA ILE A 333 -0.89 1.58 -14.62
C ILE A 333 -2.31 1.06 -14.48
N GLY A 334 -2.75 0.17 -15.39
CA GLY A 334 -4.04 -0.49 -15.31
C GLY A 334 -4.18 -1.32 -14.04
N GLY A 335 -3.18 -2.16 -13.74
CA GLY A 335 -3.14 -2.95 -12.50
C GLY A 335 -3.04 -2.08 -11.25
N LEU A 336 -2.24 -1.01 -11.27
CA LEU A 336 -2.11 -0.08 -10.14
C LEU A 336 -3.41 0.67 -9.84
N ASN A 337 -4.24 0.98 -10.84
CA ASN A 337 -5.55 1.58 -10.60
C ASN A 337 -6.46 0.68 -9.77
N GLU A 338 -6.38 -0.63 -9.97
CA GLU A 338 -7.19 -1.63 -9.27
C GLU A 338 -6.62 -1.93 -7.89
N SER A 339 -5.29 -2.11 -7.79
CA SER A 339 -4.61 -2.26 -6.50
C SER A 339 -4.76 -1.04 -5.59
N ARG A 340 -4.91 0.19 -6.12
CA ARG A 340 -5.25 1.37 -5.29
C ARG A 340 -6.54 1.18 -4.49
N ILE A 341 -7.51 0.43 -5.02
CA ILE A 341 -8.74 0.08 -4.30
C ILE A 341 -8.44 -0.95 -3.20
N GLY A 342 -7.58 -1.93 -3.49
CA GLY A 342 -7.09 -2.89 -2.49
C GLY A 342 -6.32 -2.21 -1.34
N ILE A 343 -5.41 -1.29 -1.64
CA ILE A 343 -4.73 -0.48 -0.61
C ILE A 343 -5.72 0.39 0.17
N ALA A 344 -6.75 0.96 -0.48
CA ALA A 344 -7.79 1.68 0.24
C ALA A 344 -8.55 0.76 1.22
N ALA A 345 -8.83 -0.49 0.82
CA ALA A 345 -9.42 -1.50 1.69
C ALA A 345 -8.51 -1.89 2.85
N GLN A 346 -7.20 -2.00 2.60
CA GLN A 346 -6.19 -2.23 3.64
C GLN A 346 -6.19 -1.08 4.67
N MET A 347 -6.20 0.17 4.20
CA MET A 347 -6.23 1.35 5.08
C MET A 347 -7.55 1.44 5.85
N LEU A 348 -8.67 1.12 5.22
CA LEU A 348 -9.97 1.05 5.89
C LEU A 348 -9.99 -0.02 6.98
N GLY A 349 -9.51 -1.22 6.65
CA GLY A 349 -9.47 -2.35 7.56
C GLY A 349 -8.60 -2.07 8.78
N LEU A 350 -7.37 -1.58 8.59
CA LEU A 350 -6.50 -1.28 9.74
C LEU A 350 -7.05 -0.15 10.61
N ALA A 351 -7.70 0.86 10.01
CA ALA A 351 -8.34 1.94 10.76
C ALA A 351 -9.50 1.40 11.59
N GLN A 352 -10.34 0.54 11.00
CA GLN A 352 -11.45 -0.11 11.70
C GLN A 352 -10.95 -1.03 12.82
N GLY A 353 -9.92 -1.85 12.57
CA GLY A 353 -9.33 -2.72 13.59
C GLY A 353 -8.78 -1.94 14.79
N CYS A 354 -8.06 -0.84 14.52
CA CYS A 354 -7.57 0.07 15.56
C CYS A 354 -8.72 0.71 16.35
N PHE A 355 -9.76 1.19 15.65
CA PHE A 355 -10.93 1.80 16.27
C PHE A 355 -11.69 0.79 17.15
N ASP A 356 -11.94 -0.42 16.63
CA ASP A 356 -12.63 -1.50 17.33
C ASP A 356 -11.87 -1.98 18.57
N HIS A 357 -10.54 -1.85 18.59
CA HIS A 357 -9.74 -2.14 19.78
C HIS A 357 -9.76 -0.97 20.79
N THR A 358 -9.79 0.27 20.28
CA THR A 358 -9.75 1.47 21.12
C THR A 358 -11.05 1.68 21.90
N ILE A 359 -12.21 1.47 21.27
CA ILE A 359 -13.52 1.75 21.88
C ILE A 359 -13.78 0.93 23.16
N PRO A 360 -13.56 -0.39 23.20
CA PRO A 360 -13.66 -1.17 24.43
C PRO A 360 -12.72 -0.65 25.53
N TYR A 361 -11.46 -0.39 25.19
CA TYR A 361 -10.47 0.10 26.15
C TYR A 361 -10.90 1.40 26.83
N ILE A 362 -11.35 2.41 26.07
CA ILE A 362 -11.77 3.68 26.67
C ILE A 362 -13.09 3.61 27.44
N LYS A 363 -13.89 2.54 27.22
CA LYS A 363 -15.10 2.24 28.01
C LYS A 363 -14.81 1.46 29.29
N GLU A 364 -13.63 0.87 29.42
CA GLU A 364 -13.19 0.15 30.61
C GLU A 364 -12.22 0.97 31.47
N ARG A 365 -11.32 1.74 30.83
CA ARG A 365 -10.29 2.51 31.52
C ARG A 365 -10.89 3.76 32.17
N GLU A 366 -10.62 3.92 33.46
CA GLU A 366 -11.01 5.10 34.23
C GLU A 366 -9.83 6.02 34.55
N GLN A 367 -10.07 7.34 34.53
CA GLN A 367 -9.21 8.41 35.03
C GLN A 367 -10.08 9.55 35.56
N PHE A 368 -9.61 10.26 36.58
CA PHE A 368 -10.38 11.34 37.24
C PHE A 368 -11.78 10.89 37.72
N GLY A 369 -11.91 9.63 38.14
CA GLY A 369 -13.17 9.06 38.65
C GLY A 369 -14.25 8.81 37.60
N LYS A 370 -13.92 8.84 36.30
CA LYS A 370 -14.84 8.52 35.19
C LYS A 370 -14.14 7.70 34.12
N ARG A 371 -14.90 7.01 33.26
CA ARG A 371 -14.35 6.32 32.08
C ARG A 371 -13.80 7.35 31.10
N ILE A 372 -12.75 7.01 30.38
CA ILE A 372 -12.18 7.89 29.34
C ILE A 372 -13.24 8.24 28.29
N PHE A 373 -14.15 7.30 27.97
CA PHE A 373 -15.25 7.49 27.02
C PHE A 373 -16.23 8.62 27.41
N ASP A 374 -16.36 8.95 28.69
CA ASP A 374 -17.36 9.92 29.17
C ASP A 374 -16.89 11.39 29.06
N PHE A 375 -15.65 11.64 28.61
CA PHE A 375 -15.14 12.99 28.34
C PHE A 375 -15.48 13.44 26.91
N GLN A 376 -16.08 14.63 26.76
CA GLN A 376 -16.52 15.17 25.45
C GLN A 376 -15.39 15.27 24.41
N ALA A 377 -14.20 15.64 24.84
CA ALA A 377 -12.96 15.50 24.08
C ALA A 377 -12.06 14.67 25.00
N GLY A 378 -11.70 13.45 24.60
CA GLY A 378 -10.92 12.52 25.44
C GLY A 378 -9.83 13.26 26.23
N LEU A 379 -9.85 13.09 27.56
CA LEU A 379 -8.97 13.74 28.56
C LEU A 379 -8.43 15.11 28.12
N ARG A 380 -9.25 16.17 28.18
CA ARG A 380 -8.69 17.53 28.30
C ARG A 380 -7.93 17.61 29.63
N GLN A 381 -6.65 18.00 29.53
CA GLN A 381 -5.71 18.19 30.65
C GLN A 381 -6.29 19.04 31.78
#